data_AF-A0A2E5JJY0-F1
#
_entry.id   AF-A0A2E5JJY0-F1
#
_cell.length_a   1.000
_cell.length_b   1.000
_cell.length_c   1.000
_cell.angle_alpha   90.00
_cell.angle_beta   90.00
_cell.angle_gamma   90.00
#
_symmetry.space_group_name_H-M   'P 1'
#
loop_
_entity.id
_entity.type
_entity.pdbx_description
1 polymer ?
#
loop_
_entity_poly.entity_id
_entity_poly.type
_entity_poly.pdbx_seq_one_letter_code
_entity_poly.pdbx_strand_id
1 'polypeptide(L)'
;MRLALTVKTAPTSEKWYHIGSQITDIRCVKETISEAARIYAKLVKLGVDMHYIDVGGGLAIDYDGSKSTGQSSMNYTMSQYIADIVYGIKQVCDAEGVKHPDIVSESGRAITAQHSCVVTNVVDIIDSKKNEWDVTPAPGEHQLVKNLREFLGNLDHDNYKEVYNDAQQVRDDSLQAFKLGILSLEDRAKIETLFWKASQRVLDFSKREDFVSESVGELADTLAAQYLCNFSIFQSAADHWAIGQLLPVLPLTKLHQEPTKQCTIADITCDSDGKISKFIGNDEERRTIPLHDIKPGDEYVIGMFLTGAYQDVMGDMHNLFGRLNEVHVFCDDDDPTDFYIEEVIRGASMANVLSTMQYTPEYMAHMVKRHIGKIVKAGEMNAREGVRLTDFYEESLKSYTYLDND
;
A
#
# COMPACT_ATOMS: atom_id res chain seq x y z
N MET A 1 -12.55 -17.37 -38.15
CA MET A 1 -11.66 -16.22 -37.90
C MET A 1 -12.20 -15.40 -36.70
N ARG A 2 -11.33 -14.78 -35.87
CA ARG A 2 -11.67 -14.04 -34.62
C ARG A 2 -11.56 -12.53 -34.85
N LEU A 3 -12.51 -11.73 -34.37
CA LEU A 3 -12.41 -10.26 -34.33
C LEU A 3 -12.07 -9.81 -32.90
N ALA A 4 -11.07 -8.96 -32.73
CA ALA A 4 -10.73 -8.30 -31.46
C ALA A 4 -11.08 -6.79 -31.51
N LEU A 5 -11.64 -6.22 -30.43
CA LEU A 5 -12.17 -4.83 -30.37
C LEU A 5 -11.08 -3.76 -30.25
N THR A 6 -11.19 -2.62 -30.96
CA THR A 6 -10.28 -1.46 -30.86
C THR A 6 -10.96 -0.20 -30.31
N VAL A 7 -10.22 0.65 -29.58
CA VAL A 7 -10.42 2.12 -29.55
C VAL A 7 -9.15 2.80 -30.07
N LYS A 8 -9.29 3.84 -30.90
CA LYS A 8 -8.19 4.49 -31.66
C LYS A 8 -7.19 5.27 -30.77
N THR A 9 -5.90 4.91 -30.88
CA THR A 9 -4.76 5.84 -31.06
C THR A 9 -3.68 5.23 -32.00
N ALA A 10 -3.71 5.61 -33.29
CA ALA A 10 -2.66 5.43 -34.35
C ALA A 10 -2.32 4.00 -34.89
N PRO A 11 -1.70 3.88 -36.11
CA PRO A 11 -1.76 2.64 -36.92
C PRO A 11 -0.42 1.90 -37.09
N THR A 12 -0.40 0.60 -36.83
CA THR A 12 0.55 -0.38 -37.42
C THR A 12 -0.16 -1.73 -37.64
N SER A 13 0.44 -2.59 -38.45
CA SER A 13 -0.19 -3.58 -39.34
C SER A 13 -0.29 -5.03 -38.84
N GLU A 14 -0.30 -5.27 -37.53
CA GLU A 14 -0.76 -6.51 -36.92
C GLU A 14 -1.50 -6.10 -35.64
N LYS A 15 -2.82 -6.18 -35.67
CA LYS A 15 -3.64 -5.39 -34.77
C LYS A 15 -4.30 -6.27 -33.71
N TRP A 16 -3.61 -6.33 -32.58
CA TRP A 16 -4.06 -6.84 -31.28
C TRP A 16 -4.67 -5.66 -30.49
N TYR A 17 -5.79 -5.85 -29.80
CA TYR A 17 -6.52 -4.74 -29.19
C TYR A 17 -7.20 -5.07 -27.86
N HIS A 18 -7.11 -4.15 -26.89
CA HIS A 18 -7.58 -4.28 -25.51
C HIS A 18 -8.00 -2.86 -25.03
N ILE A 19 -9.21 -2.69 -24.47
CA ILE A 19 -9.72 -1.36 -24.02
C ILE A 19 -8.84 -0.78 -22.90
N GLY A 20 -8.17 -1.66 -22.15
CA GLY A 20 -7.45 -1.35 -20.93
C GLY A 20 -7.98 -2.21 -19.80
N SER A 21 -7.19 -2.30 -18.73
CA SER A 21 -7.65 -2.89 -17.47
C SER A 21 -8.48 -1.86 -16.70
N GLN A 22 -9.39 -2.31 -15.83
CA GLN A 22 -10.16 -1.44 -14.92
C GLN A 22 -10.98 -0.34 -15.64
N ILE A 23 -11.88 -0.71 -16.55
CA ILE A 23 -12.78 0.25 -17.20
C ILE A 23 -13.90 0.61 -16.22
N THR A 24 -13.88 1.82 -15.68
CA THR A 24 -14.75 2.22 -14.55
C THR A 24 -16.15 2.66 -15.00
N ASP A 25 -16.32 3.04 -16.28
CA ASP A 25 -17.59 3.52 -16.83
C ASP A 25 -18.16 2.58 -17.90
N ILE A 26 -19.37 2.07 -17.66
CA ILE A 26 -20.09 1.18 -18.56
C ILE A 26 -20.36 1.79 -19.94
N ARG A 27 -20.43 3.12 -20.05
CA ARG A 27 -20.66 3.80 -21.34
C ARG A 27 -19.53 3.52 -22.32
N CYS A 28 -18.28 3.51 -21.85
CA CYS A 28 -17.11 3.18 -22.66
C CYS A 28 -17.19 1.76 -23.24
N VAL A 29 -17.67 0.80 -22.43
CA VAL A 29 -17.89 -0.58 -22.87
C VAL A 29 -18.95 -0.63 -23.97
N LYS A 30 -20.10 0.03 -23.77
CA LYS A 30 -21.19 0.06 -24.76
C LYS A 30 -20.75 0.62 -26.11
N GLU A 31 -20.03 1.74 -26.09
CA GLU A 31 -19.54 2.39 -27.31
C GLU A 31 -18.59 1.46 -28.08
N THR A 32 -17.64 0.84 -27.38
CA THR A 32 -16.66 -0.07 -27.98
C THR A 32 -17.33 -1.31 -28.57
N ILE A 33 -18.27 -1.91 -27.85
CA ILE A 33 -19.01 -3.08 -28.31
C ILE A 33 -19.84 -2.77 -29.55
N SER A 34 -20.49 -1.59 -29.59
CA SER A 34 -21.28 -1.17 -30.74
C SER A 34 -20.42 -1.03 -32.00
N GLU A 35 -19.23 -0.41 -31.88
CA GLU A 35 -18.30 -0.26 -32.99
C GLU A 35 -17.85 -1.62 -33.53
N ALA A 36 -17.42 -2.52 -32.65
CA ALA A 36 -16.88 -3.79 -33.10
C ALA A 36 -17.93 -4.75 -33.64
N ALA A 37 -19.14 -4.76 -33.07
CA ALA A 37 -20.24 -5.54 -33.62
C ALA A 37 -20.55 -5.10 -35.07
N ARG A 38 -20.40 -3.80 -35.38
CA ARG A 38 -20.53 -3.30 -36.76
C ARG A 38 -19.40 -3.79 -37.65
N ILE A 39 -18.16 -3.74 -37.17
CA ILE A 39 -17.00 -4.26 -37.91
C ILE A 39 -17.20 -5.75 -38.22
N TYR A 40 -17.60 -6.55 -37.21
CA TYR A 40 -17.95 -7.96 -37.38
C TYR A 40 -18.97 -8.16 -38.50
N ALA A 41 -20.09 -7.44 -38.43
CA ALA A 41 -21.15 -7.55 -39.42
C ALA A 41 -20.70 -7.18 -40.84
N LYS A 42 -19.85 -6.15 -40.99
CA LYS A 42 -19.29 -5.78 -42.31
C LYS A 42 -18.33 -6.84 -42.84
N LEU A 43 -17.47 -7.42 -42.00
CA LEU A 43 -16.56 -8.49 -42.40
C LEU A 43 -17.31 -9.75 -42.84
N VAL A 44 -18.35 -10.15 -42.10
CA VAL A 44 -19.22 -11.27 -42.49
C VAL A 44 -19.86 -11.03 -43.85
N LYS A 45 -20.38 -9.82 -44.09
CA LYS A 45 -20.97 -9.44 -45.40
C LYS A 45 -19.97 -9.41 -46.55
N LEU A 46 -18.69 -9.19 -46.27
CA LEU A 46 -17.60 -9.29 -47.25
C LEU A 46 -17.20 -10.74 -47.55
N GLY A 47 -17.86 -11.73 -46.93
CA GLY A 47 -17.60 -13.15 -47.14
C GLY A 47 -16.52 -13.73 -46.22
N VAL A 48 -16.09 -12.99 -45.20
CA VAL A 48 -15.14 -13.49 -44.20
C VAL A 48 -15.87 -14.40 -43.21
N ASP A 49 -15.36 -15.62 -43.01
CA ASP A 49 -15.94 -16.63 -42.11
C ASP A 49 -15.61 -16.33 -40.63
N MET A 50 -16.33 -15.36 -40.07
CA MET A 50 -16.16 -14.87 -38.70
C MET A 50 -17.09 -15.59 -37.72
N HIS A 51 -16.52 -16.25 -36.71
CA HIS A 51 -17.28 -17.01 -35.70
C HIS A 51 -17.24 -16.40 -34.30
N TYR A 52 -16.18 -15.65 -33.99
CA TYR A 52 -15.93 -15.13 -32.64
C TYR A 52 -15.80 -13.61 -32.65
N ILE A 53 -16.41 -12.98 -31.64
CA ILE A 53 -16.06 -11.64 -31.18
C ILE A 53 -15.40 -11.78 -29.82
N ASP A 54 -14.18 -11.29 -29.73
CA ASP A 54 -13.44 -11.18 -28.50
C ASP A 54 -13.55 -9.77 -27.95
N VAL A 55 -14.13 -9.65 -26.76
CA VAL A 55 -14.33 -8.36 -26.10
C VAL A 55 -13.14 -7.90 -25.27
N GLY A 56 -12.09 -8.72 -25.18
CA GLY A 56 -10.92 -8.44 -24.35
C GLY A 56 -11.26 -8.41 -22.85
N GLY A 57 -10.40 -7.77 -22.07
CA GLY A 57 -10.61 -7.55 -20.64
C GLY A 57 -11.36 -6.25 -20.36
N GLY A 58 -11.06 -5.62 -19.22
CA GLY A 58 -11.62 -4.32 -18.85
C GLY A 58 -12.78 -4.39 -17.88
N LEU A 59 -13.38 -5.57 -17.65
CA LEU A 59 -14.28 -5.80 -16.51
C LEU A 59 -13.54 -5.40 -15.22
N ALA A 60 -14.02 -4.33 -14.61
CA ALA A 60 -13.41 -3.72 -13.44
C ALA A 60 -13.77 -4.44 -12.14
N ILE A 61 -13.01 -4.14 -11.10
CA ILE A 61 -13.30 -4.53 -9.71
C ILE A 61 -13.57 -3.28 -8.89
N ASP A 62 -14.54 -3.35 -8.00
CA ASP A 62 -14.83 -2.27 -7.06
C ASP A 62 -13.95 -2.44 -5.81
N TYR A 63 -12.79 -1.77 -5.79
CA TYR A 63 -11.83 -1.87 -4.70
C TYR A 63 -12.20 -1.00 -3.50
N ASP A 64 -12.88 0.15 -3.74
CA ASP A 64 -13.26 1.09 -2.68
C ASP A 64 -14.72 0.95 -2.23
N GLY A 65 -15.55 0.19 -2.95
CA GLY A 65 -16.95 -0.06 -2.61
C GLY A 65 -17.89 1.10 -2.96
N SER A 66 -17.40 2.17 -3.59
CA SER A 66 -18.16 3.39 -3.90
C SER A 66 -19.14 3.21 -5.06
N LYS A 67 -18.97 2.16 -5.88
CA LYS A 67 -19.74 1.93 -7.12
C LYS A 67 -19.77 3.17 -8.03
N SER A 68 -18.64 3.84 -8.14
CA SER A 68 -18.49 5.11 -8.86
C SER A 68 -17.64 4.95 -10.12
N THR A 69 -17.46 6.02 -10.89
CA THR A 69 -16.48 6.04 -12.00
C THR A 69 -15.06 6.38 -11.54
N GLY A 70 -14.80 6.40 -10.22
CA GLY A 70 -13.48 6.64 -9.65
C GLY A 70 -12.46 5.56 -10.06
N GLN A 71 -11.17 5.88 -10.01
CA GLN A 71 -10.10 5.01 -10.54
C GLN A 71 -10.06 3.61 -9.89
N SER A 72 -10.43 3.54 -8.61
CA SER A 72 -10.46 2.29 -7.83
C SER A 72 -11.85 1.63 -7.78
N SER A 73 -12.82 2.06 -8.61
CA SER A 73 -14.21 1.57 -8.58
C SER A 73 -14.79 1.31 -9.98
N MET A 74 -16.08 1.00 -10.04
CA MET A 74 -16.85 0.92 -11.29
C MET A 74 -18.34 1.26 -11.09
N ASN A 75 -18.96 1.90 -12.09
CA ASN A 75 -20.37 2.34 -12.04
C ASN A 75 -21.39 1.28 -12.52
N TYR A 76 -20.98 0.01 -12.57
CA TYR A 76 -21.79 -1.08 -13.10
C TYR A 76 -21.58 -2.39 -12.35
N THR A 77 -22.44 -3.36 -12.62
CA THR A 77 -22.33 -4.72 -12.08
C THR A 77 -21.87 -5.68 -13.18
N MET A 78 -21.33 -6.83 -12.79
CA MET A 78 -20.99 -7.90 -13.74
C MET A 78 -22.19 -8.30 -14.62
N SER A 79 -23.39 -8.39 -14.04
CA SER A 79 -24.61 -8.69 -14.79
C SER A 79 -24.94 -7.62 -15.83
N GLN A 80 -24.76 -6.34 -15.49
CA GLN A 80 -24.94 -5.23 -16.42
C GLN A 80 -23.90 -5.25 -17.54
N TYR A 81 -22.62 -5.48 -17.20
CA TYR A 81 -21.52 -5.63 -18.16
C TYR A 81 -21.83 -6.74 -19.19
N ILE A 82 -22.21 -7.93 -18.72
CA ILE A 82 -22.59 -9.06 -19.58
C ILE A 82 -23.78 -8.71 -20.45
N ALA A 83 -24.84 -8.13 -19.86
CA ALA A 83 -26.04 -7.76 -20.60
C ALA A 83 -25.74 -6.73 -21.70
N ASP A 84 -24.99 -5.68 -21.39
CA ASP A 84 -24.66 -4.62 -22.33
C ASP A 84 -23.80 -5.13 -23.51
N ILE A 85 -22.89 -6.08 -23.27
CA ILE A 85 -22.14 -6.77 -24.33
C ILE A 85 -23.08 -7.59 -25.21
N VAL A 86 -23.86 -8.49 -24.62
CA VAL A 86 -24.71 -9.43 -25.35
C VAL A 86 -25.78 -8.70 -26.15
N TYR A 87 -26.47 -7.73 -25.55
CA TYR A 87 -27.48 -6.93 -26.23
C TYR A 87 -26.88 -6.03 -27.30
N GLY A 88 -25.71 -5.41 -27.03
CA GLY A 88 -25.03 -4.56 -28.00
C GLY A 88 -24.66 -5.31 -29.28
N ILE A 89 -24.10 -6.51 -29.15
CA ILE A 89 -23.77 -7.38 -30.30
C ILE A 89 -25.04 -7.83 -31.01
N LYS A 90 -26.02 -8.36 -30.26
CA LYS A 90 -27.31 -8.84 -30.80
C LYS A 90 -27.99 -7.78 -31.66
N GLN A 91 -28.12 -6.55 -31.15
CA GLN A 91 -28.83 -5.48 -31.84
C GLN A 91 -28.21 -5.18 -33.21
N VAL A 92 -26.87 -5.16 -33.29
CA VAL A 92 -26.18 -4.89 -34.55
C VAL A 92 -26.30 -6.08 -35.51
N CYS A 93 -26.11 -7.31 -35.02
CA CYS A 93 -26.24 -8.49 -35.87
C CYS A 93 -27.66 -8.65 -36.44
N ASP A 94 -28.69 -8.43 -35.62
CA ASP A 94 -30.09 -8.47 -36.05
C ASP A 94 -30.38 -7.41 -37.12
N ALA A 95 -29.92 -6.17 -36.90
CA ALA A 95 -30.12 -5.08 -37.85
C ALA A 95 -29.38 -5.27 -39.17
N GLU A 96 -28.19 -5.88 -39.13
CA GLU A 96 -27.39 -6.15 -40.33
C GLU A 96 -27.78 -7.48 -40.99
N GLY A 97 -28.60 -8.33 -40.36
CA GLY A 97 -29.01 -9.63 -40.91
C GLY A 97 -27.85 -10.62 -41.01
N VAL A 98 -26.91 -10.59 -40.05
CA VAL A 98 -25.77 -11.52 -39.97
C VAL A 98 -25.95 -12.49 -38.81
N LYS A 99 -25.30 -13.66 -38.86
CA LYS A 99 -25.31 -14.64 -37.77
C LYS A 99 -24.72 -14.02 -36.48
N HIS A 100 -25.24 -14.43 -35.32
CA HIS A 100 -24.65 -14.07 -34.03
C HIS A 100 -23.33 -14.84 -33.82
N PRO A 101 -22.25 -14.18 -33.39
CA PRO A 101 -20.98 -14.83 -33.07
C PRO A 101 -20.97 -15.42 -31.65
N ASP A 102 -20.03 -16.33 -31.41
CA ASP A 102 -19.60 -16.68 -30.07
C ASP A 102 -18.81 -15.52 -29.44
N ILE A 103 -19.00 -15.29 -28.14
CA ILE A 103 -18.39 -14.18 -27.41
C ILE A 103 -17.29 -14.70 -26.48
N VAL A 104 -16.11 -14.08 -26.55
CA VAL A 104 -14.97 -14.37 -25.67
C VAL A 104 -14.64 -13.12 -24.85
N SER A 105 -14.28 -13.29 -23.56
CA SER A 105 -13.79 -12.20 -22.70
C SER A 105 -12.51 -12.59 -21.97
N GLU A 106 -11.61 -11.65 -21.78
CA GLU A 106 -10.27 -11.82 -21.20
C GLU A 106 -10.18 -11.10 -19.83
N SER A 107 -11.22 -11.28 -19.00
CA SER A 107 -11.44 -10.56 -17.74
C SER A 107 -10.56 -11.05 -16.59
N GLY A 108 -9.24 -11.04 -16.76
CA GLY A 108 -8.27 -11.60 -15.79
C GLY A 108 -8.38 -10.99 -14.39
N ARG A 109 -8.30 -9.65 -14.27
CA ARG A 109 -8.43 -8.93 -12.99
C ARG A 109 -9.70 -9.32 -12.24
N ALA A 110 -10.82 -9.45 -12.96
CA ALA A 110 -12.11 -9.78 -12.36
C ALA A 110 -12.19 -11.19 -11.80
N ILE A 111 -11.38 -12.12 -12.32
CA ILE A 111 -11.29 -13.51 -11.85
C ILE A 111 -10.32 -13.62 -10.67
N THR A 112 -9.20 -12.89 -10.72
CA THR A 112 -8.10 -13.11 -9.77
C THR A 112 -8.02 -12.08 -8.65
N ALA A 113 -8.69 -10.92 -8.69
CA ALA A 113 -8.47 -9.92 -7.64
C ALA A 113 -8.78 -10.45 -6.22
N GLN A 114 -9.89 -11.16 -6.04
CA GLN A 114 -10.42 -11.58 -4.74
C GLN A 114 -9.72 -12.79 -4.12
N HIS A 115 -8.98 -13.59 -4.88
CA HIS A 115 -8.50 -14.90 -4.41
C HIS A 115 -7.33 -14.84 -3.43
N SER A 116 -6.70 -13.68 -3.28
CA SER A 116 -5.50 -13.50 -2.46
C SER A 116 -5.60 -12.24 -1.60
N CYS A 117 -4.96 -12.31 -0.43
CA CYS A 117 -4.75 -11.20 0.49
C CYS A 117 -3.35 -11.31 1.10
N VAL A 118 -2.77 -10.17 1.46
CA VAL A 118 -1.48 -10.10 2.15
C VAL A 118 -1.74 -9.88 3.63
N VAL A 119 -1.13 -10.72 4.47
CA VAL A 119 -1.26 -10.66 5.92
C VAL A 119 0.09 -10.29 6.52
N THR A 120 0.13 -9.26 7.37
CA THR A 120 1.36 -8.78 8.01
C THR A 120 1.10 -8.37 9.45
N ASN A 121 2.11 -8.51 10.31
CA ASN A 121 2.07 -8.03 11.69
C ASN A 121 2.63 -6.61 11.80
N VAL A 122 2.09 -5.84 12.74
CA VAL A 122 2.68 -4.57 13.18
C VAL A 122 3.84 -4.89 14.12
N VAL A 123 5.04 -4.41 13.77
CA VAL A 123 6.27 -4.61 14.55
C VAL A 123 6.58 -3.43 15.47
N ASP A 124 6.17 -2.22 15.09
CA ASP A 124 6.38 -1.04 15.91
C ASP A 124 5.36 0.06 15.58
N ILE A 125 5.26 1.07 16.45
CA ILE A 125 4.43 2.26 16.25
C ILE A 125 5.30 3.50 16.42
N ILE A 126 5.41 4.27 15.35
CA ILE A 126 6.03 5.59 15.37
C ILE A 126 4.93 6.61 15.67
N ASP A 127 4.98 7.20 16.87
CA ASP A 127 4.01 8.20 17.33
C ASP A 127 4.73 9.44 17.85
N SER A 128 4.71 10.52 17.06
CA SER A 128 5.35 11.80 17.42
C SER A 128 4.81 12.41 18.72
N LYS A 129 3.59 12.03 19.13
CA LYS A 129 2.96 12.52 20.38
C LYS A 129 3.59 11.89 21.62
N LYS A 130 4.25 10.74 21.49
CA LYS A 130 4.94 10.05 22.60
C LYS A 130 6.35 10.58 22.87
N ASN A 131 6.87 11.48 22.02
CA ASN A 131 8.19 12.07 22.23
C ASN A 131 8.16 13.06 23.41
N GLU A 132 8.67 12.62 24.56
CA GLU A 132 8.79 13.44 25.75
C GLU A 132 10.21 13.98 25.92
N TRP A 133 10.31 15.30 26.05
CA TRP A 133 11.52 15.99 26.47
C TRP A 133 11.18 16.93 27.64
N ASP A 134 12.16 17.19 28.51
CA ASP A 134 11.98 18.15 29.58
C ASP A 134 11.85 19.57 29.00
N VAL A 135 10.62 20.06 29.01
CA VAL A 135 10.28 21.41 28.57
C VAL A 135 10.31 22.40 29.72
N THR A 136 10.86 22.10 30.90
CA THR A 136 10.90 23.06 32.01
C THR A 136 11.68 24.33 31.62
N PRO A 137 11.22 25.55 31.99
CA PRO A 137 11.95 26.78 31.72
C PRO A 137 13.36 26.73 32.29
N ALA A 138 14.35 27.04 31.46
CA ALA A 138 15.75 27.07 31.87
C ALA A 138 16.33 28.49 31.75
N PRO A 139 17.26 28.89 32.65
CA PRO A 139 17.99 30.14 32.49
C PRO A 139 18.74 30.17 31.16
N GLY A 140 18.54 31.24 30.37
CA GLY A 140 19.19 31.39 29.07
C GLY A 140 18.53 30.66 27.90
N GLU A 141 17.33 30.08 28.07
CA GLU A 141 16.60 29.46 26.95
C GLU A 141 16.32 30.48 25.83
N HIS A 142 16.42 30.01 24.58
CA HIS A 142 16.22 30.84 23.39
C HIS A 142 14.80 31.46 23.35
N GLN A 143 14.69 32.66 22.78
CA GLN A 143 13.42 33.41 22.76
C GLN A 143 12.28 32.63 22.05
N LEU A 144 12.61 31.85 21.02
CA LEU A 144 11.64 30.99 20.32
C LEU A 144 10.98 29.96 21.26
N VAL A 145 11.73 29.39 22.22
CA VAL A 145 11.18 28.46 23.22
C VAL A 145 10.16 29.19 24.11
N LYS A 146 10.50 30.41 24.55
CA LYS A 146 9.64 31.25 25.41
C LYS A 146 8.36 31.64 24.69
N ASN A 147 8.46 32.10 23.44
CA ASN A 147 7.31 32.48 22.63
C ASN A 147 6.33 31.31 22.48
N LEU A 148 6.82 30.14 22.08
CA LEU A 148 5.96 28.95 21.91
C LEU A 148 5.31 28.51 23.22
N ARG A 149 6.04 28.60 24.33
CA ARG A 149 5.51 28.31 25.67
C ARG A 149 4.40 29.29 26.08
N GLU A 150 4.58 30.57 25.79
CA GLU A 150 3.59 31.61 26.06
C GLU A 150 2.32 31.41 25.23
N PHE A 151 2.46 31.16 23.93
CA PHE A 151 1.35 30.85 23.03
C PHE A 151 0.55 29.65 23.54
N LEU A 152 1.24 28.59 23.96
CA LEU A 152 0.64 27.39 24.56
C LEU A 152 -0.05 27.63 25.91
N GLY A 153 0.44 28.59 26.68
CA GLY A 153 -0.16 29.00 27.96
C GLY A 153 -1.50 29.71 27.77
N ASN A 154 -1.66 30.43 26.65
CA ASN A 154 -2.86 31.18 26.30
C ASN A 154 -3.82 30.40 25.39
N LEU A 155 -3.45 29.21 24.91
CA LEU A 155 -4.24 28.41 23.99
C LEU A 155 -5.62 28.03 24.57
N ASP A 156 -6.68 28.46 23.90
CA ASP A 156 -8.07 28.15 24.21
C ASP A 156 -8.90 27.84 22.95
N HIS A 157 -10.21 27.62 23.11
CA HIS A 157 -11.10 27.28 22.01
C HIS A 157 -11.36 28.45 21.04
N ASP A 158 -11.17 29.69 21.47
CA ASP A 158 -11.47 30.86 20.65
C ASP A 158 -10.26 31.30 19.81
N ASN A 159 -9.04 31.04 20.31
CA ASN A 159 -7.79 31.47 19.69
C ASN A 159 -6.94 30.35 19.04
N TYR A 160 -7.39 29.09 19.09
CA TYR A 160 -6.54 27.96 18.67
C TYR A 160 -6.00 28.05 17.24
N LYS A 161 -6.75 28.66 16.32
CA LYS A 161 -6.34 28.84 14.92
C LYS A 161 -5.16 29.81 14.81
N GLU A 162 -5.22 30.93 15.54
CA GLU A 162 -4.15 31.94 15.60
C GLU A 162 -2.90 31.34 16.25
N VAL A 163 -3.07 30.72 17.42
CA VAL A 163 -1.97 30.07 18.15
C VAL A 163 -1.31 28.96 17.32
N TYR A 164 -2.08 28.21 16.53
CA TYR A 164 -1.53 27.18 15.64
C TYR A 164 -0.65 27.80 14.54
N ASN A 165 -1.10 28.86 13.89
CA ASN A 165 -0.32 29.57 12.86
C ASN A 165 0.98 30.15 13.47
N ASP A 166 0.90 30.76 14.65
CA ASP A 166 2.07 31.28 15.36
C ASP A 166 3.05 30.16 15.75
N ALA A 167 2.52 29.01 16.20
CA ALA A 167 3.33 27.84 16.52
C ALA A 167 4.02 27.26 15.27
N GLN A 168 3.35 27.26 14.11
CA GLN A 168 3.95 26.87 12.82
C GLN A 168 5.10 27.80 12.46
N GLN A 169 4.90 29.11 12.57
CA GLN A 169 5.95 30.10 12.30
C GLN A 169 7.18 29.88 13.22
N VAL A 170 6.96 29.69 14.52
CA VAL A 170 8.06 29.43 15.47
C VAL A 170 8.80 28.13 15.14
N ARG A 171 8.09 27.07 14.73
CA ARG A 171 8.71 25.83 14.27
C ARG A 171 9.62 26.08 13.07
N ASP A 172 9.15 26.80 12.06
CA ASP A 172 9.93 27.08 10.85
C ASP A 172 11.15 27.96 11.13
N ASP A 173 10.96 29.01 11.93
CA ASP A 173 12.05 29.88 12.38
C ASP A 173 13.08 29.10 13.20
N SER A 174 12.64 28.14 14.04
CA SER A 174 13.55 27.30 14.82
C SER A 174 14.42 26.40 13.94
N LEU A 175 13.86 25.85 12.86
CA LEU A 175 14.60 25.04 11.88
C LEU A 175 15.65 25.88 11.15
N GLN A 176 15.32 27.12 10.79
CA GLN A 176 16.29 28.04 10.16
C GLN A 176 17.38 28.47 11.16
N ALA A 177 17.00 28.85 12.37
CA ALA A 177 17.94 29.21 13.43
C ALA A 177 18.90 28.05 13.76
N PHE A 178 18.42 26.82 13.81
CA PHE A 178 19.25 25.63 14.02
C PHE A 178 20.24 25.42 12.88
N LYS A 179 19.80 25.53 11.62
CA LYS A 179 20.67 25.43 10.43
C LYS A 179 21.78 26.48 10.42
N LEU A 180 21.51 27.67 10.97
CA LEU A 180 22.46 28.77 11.08
C LEU A 180 23.35 28.69 12.33
N GLY A 181 23.20 27.67 13.18
CA GLY A 181 23.96 27.51 14.42
C GLY A 181 23.57 28.48 15.54
N ILE A 182 22.39 29.11 15.44
CA ILE A 182 21.86 30.07 16.42
C ILE A 182 21.12 29.35 17.55
N LEU A 183 20.49 28.21 17.24
CA LEU A 183 19.68 27.44 18.17
C LEU A 183 20.42 26.16 18.61
N SER A 184 20.40 25.86 19.91
CA SER A 184 20.94 24.61 20.44
C SER A 184 20.05 23.41 20.11
N LEU A 185 20.61 22.20 20.23
CA LEU A 185 19.84 20.97 20.05
C LEU A 185 18.79 20.82 21.16
N GLU A 186 19.11 21.23 22.38
CA GLU A 186 18.20 21.19 23.53
C GLU A 186 17.00 22.13 23.34
N ASP A 187 17.23 23.35 22.86
CA ASP A 187 16.14 24.31 22.60
C ASP A 187 15.29 23.87 21.40
N ARG A 188 15.92 23.27 20.38
CA ARG A 188 15.20 22.63 19.27
C ARG A 188 14.29 21.49 19.77
N ALA A 189 14.81 20.61 20.63
CA ALA A 189 14.03 19.52 21.21
C ALA A 189 12.84 20.04 22.02
N LYS A 190 13.04 21.09 22.83
CA LYS A 190 11.94 21.75 23.56
C LYS A 190 10.88 22.31 22.61
N ILE A 191 11.28 22.99 21.54
CA ILE A 191 10.35 23.56 20.54
C ILE A 191 9.55 22.45 19.85
N GLU A 192 10.20 21.39 19.37
CA GLU A 192 9.52 20.27 18.72
C GLU A 192 8.52 19.60 19.68
N THR A 193 8.91 19.34 20.94
CA THR A 193 8.01 18.76 21.95
C THR A 193 6.82 19.67 22.27
N LEU A 194 7.04 20.99 22.43
CA LEU A 194 5.97 21.95 22.67
C LEU A 194 5.03 22.05 21.46
N PHE A 195 5.58 22.09 20.24
CA PHE A 195 4.81 22.18 19.00
C PHE A 195 3.86 20.99 18.83
N TRP A 196 4.31 19.76 19.11
CA TRP A 196 3.45 18.58 19.03
C TRP A 196 2.36 18.58 20.11
N LYS A 197 2.67 19.04 21.33
CA LYS A 197 1.67 19.24 22.39
C LYS A 197 0.63 20.30 22.01
N ALA A 198 1.06 21.38 21.34
CA ALA A 198 0.17 22.42 20.81
C ALA A 198 -0.77 21.85 19.77
N SER A 199 -0.20 21.15 18.79
CA SER A 199 -0.90 20.54 17.67
C SER A 199 -1.97 19.56 18.16
N GLN A 200 -1.68 18.77 19.19
CA GLN A 200 -2.66 17.86 19.79
C GLN A 200 -3.85 18.61 20.42
N ARG A 201 -3.59 19.67 21.20
CA ARG A 201 -4.66 20.48 21.80
C ARG A 201 -5.51 21.19 20.74
N VAL A 202 -4.87 21.72 19.69
CA VAL A 202 -5.53 22.32 18.53
C VAL A 202 -6.49 21.33 17.87
N LEU A 203 -6.04 20.09 17.65
CA LEU A 203 -6.87 19.03 17.09
C LEU A 203 -8.04 18.66 18.02
N ASP A 204 -7.86 18.70 19.34
CA ASP A 204 -8.93 18.40 20.29
C ASP A 204 -9.99 19.50 20.36
N PHE A 205 -9.61 20.77 20.13
CA PHE A 205 -10.57 21.86 19.95
C PHE A 205 -11.30 21.78 18.61
N SER A 206 -10.60 21.47 17.52
CA SER A 206 -11.20 21.43 16.18
C SER A 206 -12.28 20.35 16.02
N LYS A 207 -12.20 19.24 16.77
CA LYS A 207 -13.24 18.18 16.80
C LYS A 207 -14.62 18.65 17.22
N ARG A 208 -14.74 19.85 17.82
CA ARG A 208 -16.01 20.42 18.29
C ARG A 208 -16.65 21.38 17.29
N GLU A 209 -15.97 21.67 16.18
CA GLU A 209 -16.49 22.56 15.13
C GLU A 209 -17.03 21.74 13.95
N ASP A 210 -18.11 22.23 13.34
CA ASP A 210 -18.67 21.64 12.13
C ASP A 210 -17.80 21.91 10.89
N PHE A 211 -16.99 22.97 10.93
CA PHE A 211 -16.11 23.37 9.82
C PHE A 211 -14.72 23.72 10.33
N VAL A 212 -13.73 22.96 9.87
CA VAL A 212 -12.32 23.12 10.24
C VAL A 212 -11.55 23.65 9.03
N SER A 213 -10.58 24.54 9.26
CA SER A 213 -9.71 25.03 8.16
C SER A 213 -8.88 23.89 7.59
N GLU A 214 -8.53 23.99 6.31
CA GLU A 214 -7.69 22.99 5.62
C GLU A 214 -6.39 22.68 6.38
N SER A 215 -5.70 23.71 6.87
CA SER A 215 -4.46 23.58 7.66
C SER A 215 -4.61 22.75 8.94
N VAL A 216 -5.78 22.79 9.59
CA VAL A 216 -6.07 22.01 10.79
C VAL A 216 -6.62 20.63 10.42
N GLY A 217 -7.24 20.48 9.25
CA GLY A 217 -7.56 19.18 8.67
C GLY A 217 -6.31 18.36 8.39
N GLU A 218 -5.32 18.95 7.71
CA GLU A 218 -4.01 18.32 7.42
C GLU A 218 -3.21 17.98 8.70
N LEU A 219 -3.47 18.69 9.79
CA LEU A 219 -2.84 18.43 11.08
C LEU A 219 -3.22 17.05 11.63
N ALA A 220 -4.46 16.61 11.41
CA ALA A 220 -4.92 15.28 11.84
C ALA A 220 -4.08 14.18 11.18
N ASP A 221 -3.80 14.34 9.87
CA ASP A 221 -2.98 13.41 9.11
C ASP A 221 -1.52 13.46 9.53
N THR A 222 -1.00 14.66 9.82
CA THR A 222 0.38 14.87 10.28
C THR A 222 0.63 14.28 11.68
N LEU A 223 -0.39 14.28 12.54
CA LEU A 223 -0.36 13.70 13.89
C LEU A 223 -0.75 12.22 13.94
N ALA A 224 -1.09 11.62 12.80
CA ALA A 224 -1.42 10.22 12.73
C ALA A 224 -0.22 9.36 13.13
N ALA A 225 -0.47 8.33 13.93
CA ALA A 225 0.58 7.39 14.27
C ALA A 225 0.91 6.55 13.03
N GLN A 226 2.17 6.17 12.86
CA GLN A 226 2.60 5.34 11.75
C GLN A 226 2.84 3.93 12.27
N TYR A 227 2.07 2.97 11.77
CA TYR A 227 2.15 1.56 12.17
C TYR A 227 3.12 0.86 11.24
N LEU A 228 4.29 0.50 11.76
CA LEU A 228 5.34 -0.18 11.01
C LEU A 228 4.99 -1.66 10.90
N CYS A 229 4.81 -2.15 9.68
CA CYS A 229 4.38 -3.52 9.41
C CYS A 229 5.50 -4.31 8.70
N ASN A 230 5.64 -5.58 9.06
CA ASN A 230 6.67 -6.47 8.55
C ASN A 230 6.36 -6.97 7.13
N PHE A 231 6.44 -6.08 6.14
CA PHE A 231 6.29 -6.39 4.73
C PHE A 231 7.02 -5.35 3.86
N SER A 232 6.89 -5.46 2.54
CA SER A 232 7.34 -4.46 1.57
C SER A 232 6.18 -4.11 0.63
N ILE A 233 5.86 -2.83 0.52
CA ILE A 233 4.84 -2.29 -0.38
C ILE A 233 5.26 -2.51 -1.83
N PHE A 234 6.55 -2.31 -2.13
CA PHE A 234 7.10 -2.51 -3.47
C PHE A 234 6.98 -3.96 -3.94
N GLN A 235 6.96 -4.91 -3.01
CA GLN A 235 6.82 -6.34 -3.31
C GLN A 235 5.35 -6.81 -3.32
N SER A 236 4.49 -6.23 -2.48
CA SER A 236 3.18 -6.81 -2.15
C SER A 236 1.97 -5.94 -2.49
N ALA A 237 2.21 -4.65 -2.77
CA ALA A 237 1.19 -3.64 -3.10
C ALA A 237 1.73 -2.68 -4.17
N ALA A 238 2.36 -3.22 -5.22
CA ALA A 238 3.04 -2.46 -6.26
C ALA A 238 2.10 -1.47 -6.97
N ASP A 239 0.83 -1.82 -7.21
CA ASP A 239 -0.14 -0.90 -7.84
C ASP A 239 -0.48 0.29 -6.93
N HIS A 240 -0.45 0.11 -5.60
CA HIS A 240 -0.65 1.22 -4.67
C HIS A 240 0.44 2.28 -4.86
N TRP A 241 1.69 1.83 -4.91
CA TRP A 241 2.84 2.69 -5.12
C TRP A 241 2.86 3.30 -6.55
N ALA A 242 2.66 2.48 -7.58
CA ALA A 242 2.86 2.89 -8.97
C ALA A 242 1.74 3.78 -9.51
N ILE A 243 0.48 3.51 -9.15
CA ILE A 243 -0.69 4.18 -9.73
C ILE A 243 -1.70 4.68 -8.70
N GLY A 244 -1.40 4.58 -7.40
CA GLY A 244 -2.29 5.05 -6.35
C GLY A 244 -3.54 4.20 -6.15
N GLN A 245 -3.51 2.92 -6.55
CA GLN A 245 -4.62 1.98 -6.38
C GLN A 245 -5.00 1.85 -4.90
N LEU A 246 -6.30 1.99 -4.60
CA LEU A 246 -6.80 1.70 -3.26
C LEU A 246 -6.94 0.19 -3.07
N LEU A 247 -6.52 -0.28 -1.90
CA LEU A 247 -6.70 -1.66 -1.46
C LEU A 247 -7.50 -1.63 -0.15
N PRO A 248 -8.48 -2.54 0.04
CA PRO A 248 -9.10 -2.70 1.34
C PRO A 248 -8.06 -3.16 2.36
N VAL A 249 -7.86 -2.35 3.40
CA VAL A 249 -6.96 -2.65 4.51
C VAL A 249 -7.76 -2.65 5.80
N LEU A 250 -7.62 -3.70 6.61
CA LEU A 250 -8.27 -3.79 7.91
C LEU A 250 -7.48 -4.67 8.89
N PRO A 251 -7.61 -4.45 10.20
CA PRO A 251 -7.10 -5.40 11.17
C PRO A 251 -7.86 -6.73 11.08
N LEU A 252 -7.14 -7.84 11.27
CA LEU A 252 -7.75 -9.17 11.32
C LEU A 252 -8.17 -9.56 12.73
N THR A 253 -7.75 -8.79 13.73
CA THR A 253 -8.08 -8.99 15.14
C THR A 253 -8.78 -7.76 15.72
N LYS A 254 -9.37 -7.92 16.91
CA LYS A 254 -10.06 -6.84 17.66
C LYS A 254 -11.26 -6.19 16.93
N LEU A 255 -11.78 -6.77 15.85
CA LEU A 255 -12.92 -6.23 15.07
C LEU A 255 -14.23 -5.99 15.86
N HIS A 256 -14.34 -6.52 17.08
CA HIS A 256 -15.45 -6.28 18.00
C HIS A 256 -15.26 -5.03 18.87
N GLN A 257 -14.11 -4.37 18.77
CA GLN A 257 -13.75 -3.16 19.50
C GLN A 257 -13.73 -2.00 18.51
N GLU A 258 -14.12 -0.82 18.97
CA GLU A 258 -14.06 0.38 18.13
C GLU A 258 -12.58 0.85 18.02
N PRO A 259 -12.03 1.03 16.80
CA PRO A 259 -10.69 1.56 16.63
C PRO A 259 -10.64 3.04 17.00
N THR A 260 -9.68 3.43 17.85
CA THR A 260 -9.61 4.78 18.44
C THR A 260 -8.45 5.63 17.93
N LYS A 261 -7.53 5.07 17.13
CA LYS A 261 -6.33 5.77 16.67
C LYS A 261 -6.35 5.95 15.16
N GLN A 262 -6.16 7.19 14.71
CA GLN A 262 -5.91 7.48 13.30
C GLN A 262 -4.45 7.19 12.98
N CYS A 263 -4.24 6.37 11.95
CA CYS A 263 -2.93 5.86 11.62
C CYS A 263 -2.65 5.90 10.11
N THR A 264 -1.37 5.92 9.76
CA THR A 264 -0.88 5.46 8.45
C THR A 264 -0.17 4.12 8.64
N ILE A 265 0.02 3.39 7.55
CA ILE A 265 0.74 2.10 7.57
C ILE A 265 2.05 2.29 6.83
N ALA A 266 3.15 1.86 7.45
CA ALA A 266 4.47 1.85 6.86
C ALA A 266 4.95 0.42 6.67
N ASP A 267 5.79 0.22 5.69
CA ASP A 267 6.54 -1.01 5.53
C ASP A 267 7.94 -0.86 6.19
N ILE A 268 8.72 -1.95 6.25
CA ILE A 268 10.06 -1.94 6.87
C ILE A 268 11.18 -1.52 5.91
N THR A 269 10.84 -0.93 4.77
CA THR A 269 11.85 -0.43 3.84
C THR A 269 12.47 0.88 4.34
N CYS A 270 13.62 1.22 3.78
CA CYS A 270 14.30 2.48 4.08
C CYS A 270 13.74 3.64 3.25
N ASP A 271 12.78 3.38 2.37
CA ASP A 271 12.21 4.35 1.45
C ASP A 271 11.00 5.05 2.07
N SER A 272 10.93 6.37 1.95
CA SER A 272 9.80 7.15 2.45
C SER A 272 8.49 6.89 1.68
N ASP A 273 8.58 6.31 0.49
CA ASP A 273 7.44 5.86 -0.31
C ASP A 273 6.92 4.50 0.16
N GLY A 274 7.64 3.81 1.05
CA GLY A 274 7.22 2.61 1.79
C GLY A 274 6.10 2.89 2.80
N LYS A 275 5.03 3.57 2.38
CA LYS A 275 3.84 3.84 3.20
C LYS A 275 2.53 3.78 2.42
N ILE A 276 1.52 3.23 3.05
CA ILE A 276 0.12 3.35 2.62
C ILE A 276 -0.46 4.59 3.31
N SER A 277 -0.77 5.59 2.49
CA SER A 277 -1.31 6.88 2.95
C SER A 277 -2.59 7.29 2.21
N LYS A 278 -3.19 6.34 1.48
CA LYS A 278 -4.51 6.47 0.87
C LYS A 278 -5.36 5.27 1.26
N PHE A 279 -6.52 5.54 1.83
CA PHE A 279 -7.45 4.56 2.36
C PHE A 279 -8.86 4.83 1.87
N ILE A 280 -9.67 3.78 1.90
CA ILE A 280 -11.09 3.84 1.53
C ILE A 280 -11.83 4.74 2.54
N GLY A 281 -12.65 5.65 2.03
CA GLY A 281 -13.56 6.50 2.81
C GLY A 281 -14.97 6.50 2.24
N ASN A 282 -15.93 7.00 3.02
CA ASN A 282 -17.36 6.95 2.67
C ASN A 282 -17.71 7.84 1.46
N ASP A 283 -17.08 9.01 1.34
CA ASP A 283 -17.35 10.01 0.30
C ASP A 283 -16.09 10.41 -0.49
N GLU A 284 -14.91 10.36 0.14
CA GLU A 284 -13.62 10.72 -0.44
C GLU A 284 -12.49 9.82 0.08
N GLU A 285 -11.36 9.78 -0.65
CA GLU A 285 -10.13 9.11 -0.23
C GLU A 285 -9.66 9.68 1.12
N ARG A 286 -9.40 8.79 2.09
CA ARG A 286 -8.83 9.18 3.39
C ARG A 286 -7.32 9.07 3.38
N ARG A 287 -6.66 9.93 4.13
CA ARG A 287 -5.19 9.89 4.29
C ARG A 287 -4.73 9.05 5.48
N THR A 288 -5.68 8.67 6.33
CA THR A 288 -5.49 7.86 7.53
C THR A 288 -6.56 6.78 7.66
N ILE A 289 -6.25 5.73 8.40
CA ILE A 289 -7.15 4.63 8.74
C ILE A 289 -7.31 4.53 10.26
N PRO A 290 -8.55 4.35 10.77
CA PRO A 290 -8.75 4.09 12.19
C PRO A 290 -8.31 2.66 12.53
N LEU A 291 -7.34 2.52 13.43
CA LEU A 291 -6.86 1.26 13.99
C LEU A 291 -6.97 1.25 15.53
N HIS A 292 -6.84 0.07 16.12
CA HIS A 292 -6.80 -0.08 17.57
C HIS A 292 -5.48 0.40 18.14
N ASP A 293 -5.49 0.87 19.39
CA ASP A 293 -4.25 1.06 20.14
C ASP A 293 -3.59 -0.30 20.42
N ILE A 294 -2.27 -0.36 20.26
CA ILE A 294 -1.46 -1.56 20.43
C ILE A 294 -0.47 -1.30 21.56
N LYS A 295 -0.35 -2.26 22.48
CA LYS A 295 0.67 -2.22 23.53
C LYS A 295 1.93 -2.93 23.04
N PRO A 296 3.13 -2.54 23.51
CA PRO A 296 4.34 -3.30 23.22
C PRO A 296 4.16 -4.78 23.57
N GLY A 297 4.42 -5.66 22.61
CA GLY A 297 4.24 -7.11 22.74
C GLY A 297 2.84 -7.66 22.41
N ASP A 298 1.85 -6.81 22.12
CA ASP A 298 0.57 -7.28 21.57
C ASP A 298 0.76 -7.69 20.11
N GLU A 299 0.35 -8.91 19.76
CA GLU A 299 0.25 -9.31 18.36
C GLU A 299 -0.92 -8.56 17.69
N TYR A 300 -0.62 -7.83 16.63
CA TYR A 300 -1.61 -7.09 15.87
C TYR A 300 -1.38 -7.30 14.37
N VAL A 301 -2.38 -7.86 13.72
CA VAL A 301 -2.27 -8.35 12.34
C VAL A 301 -3.20 -7.54 11.45
N ILE A 302 -2.67 -7.14 10.30
CA ILE A 302 -3.37 -6.37 9.27
C ILE A 302 -3.44 -7.21 8.00
N GLY A 303 -4.62 -7.21 7.39
CA GLY A 303 -4.84 -7.79 6.07
C GLY A 303 -5.02 -6.70 5.01
N MET A 304 -4.38 -6.89 3.87
CA MET A 304 -4.59 -6.14 2.64
C MET A 304 -5.26 -7.06 1.63
N PHE A 305 -6.44 -6.68 1.16
CA PHE A 305 -7.29 -7.53 0.33
C PHE A 305 -7.28 -7.06 -1.12
N LEU A 306 -7.83 -7.91 -2.00
CA LEU A 306 -7.90 -7.67 -3.44
C LEU A 306 -6.51 -7.59 -4.11
N THR A 307 -5.52 -8.28 -3.55
CA THR A 307 -4.13 -8.26 -4.04
C THR A 307 -3.85 -9.33 -5.09
N GLY A 308 -4.82 -10.19 -5.42
CA GLY A 308 -4.59 -11.34 -6.32
C GLY A 308 -4.47 -11.02 -7.81
N ALA A 309 -4.57 -9.75 -8.21
CA ALA A 309 -4.37 -9.32 -9.58
C ALA A 309 -3.14 -8.41 -9.68
N TYR A 310 -2.23 -8.75 -10.60
CA TYR A 310 -0.98 -8.04 -10.94
C TYR A 310 0.10 -7.96 -9.86
N GLN A 311 -0.25 -7.89 -8.57
CA GLN A 311 0.70 -7.57 -7.49
C GLN A 311 1.91 -8.52 -7.45
N ASP A 312 1.67 -9.84 -7.48
CA ASP A 312 2.75 -10.84 -7.35
C ASP A 312 3.76 -10.83 -8.51
N VAL A 313 3.33 -10.36 -9.69
CA VAL A 313 4.17 -10.31 -10.90
C VAL A 313 4.89 -8.97 -11.00
N MET A 314 4.28 -7.89 -10.50
CA MET A 314 4.85 -6.54 -10.53
C MET A 314 5.74 -6.23 -9.33
N GLY A 315 5.70 -7.05 -8.28
CA GLY A 315 6.51 -6.87 -7.08
C GLY A 315 8.01 -6.85 -7.38
N ASP A 316 8.70 -5.83 -6.87
CA ASP A 316 10.16 -5.69 -6.95
C ASP A 316 10.83 -6.00 -5.61
N MET A 317 12.09 -6.43 -5.66
CA MET A 317 12.92 -6.72 -4.49
C MET A 317 13.61 -5.45 -3.96
N HIS A 318 12.83 -4.39 -3.75
CA HIS A 318 13.34 -3.17 -3.14
C HIS A 318 13.93 -3.48 -1.75
N ASN A 319 15.11 -2.93 -1.45
CA ASN A 319 15.89 -3.28 -0.27
C ASN A 319 16.24 -4.79 -0.12
N LEU A 320 16.17 -5.57 -1.21
CA LEU A 320 16.38 -7.01 -1.22
C LEU A 320 15.35 -7.81 -0.40
N PHE A 321 14.19 -7.21 -0.09
CA PHE A 321 13.05 -7.96 0.42
C PHE A 321 12.48 -8.81 -0.70
N GLY A 322 12.49 -10.13 -0.53
CA GLY A 322 12.01 -11.04 -1.57
C GLY A 322 10.54 -11.42 -1.40
N ARG A 323 10.14 -12.47 -2.12
CA ARG A 323 8.75 -12.98 -2.09
C ARG A 323 8.28 -13.36 -0.69
N LEU A 324 6.99 -13.13 -0.45
CA LEU A 324 6.33 -13.53 0.79
C LEU A 324 6.20 -15.06 0.90
N ASN A 325 6.01 -15.57 2.12
CA ASN A 325 5.44 -16.92 2.27
C ASN A 325 4.01 -16.91 1.75
N GLU A 326 3.64 -17.94 0.99
CA GLU A 326 2.30 -18.09 0.43
C GLU A 326 1.69 -19.40 0.93
N VAL A 327 0.40 -19.37 1.24
CA VAL A 327 -0.34 -20.52 1.77
C VAL A 327 -1.65 -20.62 1.00
N HIS A 328 -1.93 -21.81 0.46
CA HIS A 328 -3.20 -22.09 -0.22
C HIS A 328 -4.16 -22.74 0.77
N VAL A 329 -5.26 -22.05 1.03
CA VAL A 329 -6.27 -22.43 2.02
C VAL A 329 -7.55 -22.85 1.30
N PHE A 330 -8.07 -24.04 1.62
CA PHE A 330 -9.29 -24.58 1.06
C PHE A 330 -10.32 -24.81 2.15
N CYS A 331 -11.55 -24.37 1.92
CA CYS A 331 -12.67 -24.71 2.79
C CYS A 331 -13.07 -26.17 2.56
N ASP A 332 -13.28 -26.91 3.64
CA ASP A 332 -13.76 -28.28 3.62
C ASP A 332 -14.73 -28.48 4.78
N ASP A 333 -16.02 -28.60 4.47
CA ASP A 333 -17.08 -28.80 5.46
C ASP A 333 -16.95 -30.14 6.21
N ASP A 334 -16.17 -31.08 5.68
CA ASP A 334 -15.87 -32.37 6.32
C ASP A 334 -14.64 -32.29 7.26
N ASP A 335 -13.82 -31.24 7.16
CA ASP A 335 -12.70 -31.01 8.09
C ASP A 335 -13.21 -30.41 9.41
N PRO A 336 -12.77 -30.91 10.59
CA PRO A 336 -13.20 -30.37 11.88
C PRO A 336 -12.94 -28.86 12.10
N THR A 337 -12.05 -28.27 11.32
CA THR A 337 -11.71 -26.84 11.37
C THR A 337 -12.34 -26.02 10.26
N ASP A 338 -13.21 -26.62 9.42
CA ASP A 338 -13.88 -26.06 8.25
C ASP A 338 -12.93 -25.63 7.10
N PHE A 339 -11.61 -25.87 7.25
CA PHE A 339 -10.62 -25.62 6.21
C PHE A 339 -9.37 -26.50 6.38
N TYR A 340 -8.57 -26.63 5.33
CA TYR A 340 -7.23 -27.19 5.40
C TYR A 340 -6.23 -26.37 4.58
N ILE A 341 -4.95 -26.53 4.89
CA ILE A 341 -3.84 -25.95 4.13
C ILE A 341 -3.36 -26.99 3.12
N GLU A 342 -3.55 -26.71 1.83
CA GLU A 342 -3.11 -27.60 0.76
C GLU A 342 -1.61 -27.47 0.50
N GLU A 343 -1.14 -26.22 0.38
CA GLU A 343 0.24 -25.92 -0.01
C GLU A 343 0.81 -24.77 0.83
N VAL A 344 2.10 -24.90 1.17
CA VAL A 344 2.89 -23.84 1.79
C VAL A 344 4.13 -23.60 0.94
N ILE A 345 4.14 -22.45 0.26
CA ILE A 345 5.25 -22.00 -0.57
C ILE A 345 6.10 -21.06 0.27
N ARG A 346 7.36 -21.45 0.49
CA ARG A 346 8.30 -20.65 1.28
C ARG A 346 8.73 -19.41 0.50
N GLY A 347 8.72 -18.28 1.18
CA GLY A 347 9.24 -17.01 0.68
C GLY A 347 10.75 -17.04 0.47
N ALA A 348 11.28 -15.92 -0.04
CA ALA A 348 12.69 -15.85 -0.39
C ALA A 348 13.59 -15.72 0.84
N SER A 349 14.63 -16.55 0.91
CA SER A 349 15.75 -16.38 1.83
C SER A 349 16.72 -15.30 1.37
N MET A 350 17.58 -14.80 2.27
CA MET A 350 18.63 -13.85 1.91
C MET A 350 19.56 -14.40 0.83
N ALA A 351 19.90 -15.69 0.88
CA ALA A 351 20.71 -16.37 -0.12
C ALA A 351 20.03 -16.41 -1.50
N ASN A 352 18.71 -16.62 -1.56
CA ASN A 352 17.97 -16.63 -2.83
C ASN A 352 18.01 -15.25 -3.49
N VAL A 353 17.78 -14.19 -2.71
CA VAL A 353 17.81 -12.82 -3.23
C VAL A 353 19.23 -12.42 -3.66
N LEU A 354 20.24 -12.72 -2.86
CA LEU A 354 21.65 -12.48 -3.21
C LEU A 354 22.06 -13.21 -4.50
N SER A 355 21.62 -14.45 -4.67
CA SER A 355 21.87 -15.21 -5.90
C SER A 355 21.22 -14.57 -7.12
N THR A 356 20.02 -14.00 -6.95
CA THR A 356 19.34 -13.25 -8.01
C THR A 356 20.12 -11.99 -8.40
N MET A 357 20.80 -11.36 -7.42
CA MET A 357 21.74 -10.25 -7.62
C MET A 357 23.14 -10.70 -8.10
N GLN A 358 23.27 -11.94 -8.58
CA GLN A 358 24.51 -12.52 -9.11
C GLN A 358 25.64 -12.67 -8.10
N TYR A 359 25.33 -12.66 -6.80
CA TYR A 359 26.27 -13.10 -5.77
C TYR A 359 26.26 -14.62 -5.64
N THR A 360 27.31 -15.17 -5.01
CA THR A 360 27.41 -16.60 -4.68
C THR A 360 27.44 -16.74 -3.15
N PRO A 361 26.29 -17.00 -2.50
CA PRO A 361 26.20 -17.07 -1.04
C PRO A 361 27.21 -18.02 -0.39
N GLU A 362 27.49 -19.17 -1.03
CA GLU A 362 28.47 -20.15 -0.54
C GLU A 362 29.89 -19.58 -0.53
N TYR A 363 30.24 -18.79 -1.56
CA TYR A 363 31.52 -18.12 -1.64
C TYR A 363 31.62 -17.00 -0.59
N MET A 364 30.54 -16.24 -0.37
CA MET A 364 30.48 -15.21 0.67
C MET A 364 30.69 -15.82 2.06
N ALA A 365 29.98 -16.91 2.38
CA ALA A 365 30.15 -17.67 3.62
C ALA A 365 31.59 -18.17 3.79
N HIS A 366 32.19 -18.72 2.72
CA HIS A 366 33.59 -19.15 2.75
C HIS A 366 34.55 -17.98 3.04
N MET A 367 34.31 -16.81 2.44
CA MET A 367 35.13 -15.62 2.65
C MET A 367 35.05 -15.09 4.08
N VAL A 368 33.85 -15.03 4.66
CA VAL A 368 33.64 -14.65 6.07
C VAL A 368 34.32 -15.64 7.01
N LYS A 369 34.10 -16.94 6.82
CA LYS A 369 34.76 -18.01 7.59
C LYS A 369 36.28 -17.92 7.52
N ARG A 370 36.84 -17.67 6.34
CA ARG A 370 38.29 -17.49 6.15
C ARG A 370 38.81 -16.26 6.89
N HIS A 371 38.05 -15.16 6.91
CA HIS A 371 38.43 -13.95 7.64
C HIS A 371 38.41 -14.17 9.15
N ILE A 372 37.32 -14.73 9.69
CA ILE A 372 37.20 -15.11 11.11
C ILE A 372 38.36 -16.05 11.51
N GLY A 373 38.67 -17.05 10.67
CA GLY A 373 39.78 -17.97 10.92
C GLY A 373 41.16 -17.30 11.00
N LYS A 374 41.37 -16.15 10.35
CA LYS A 374 42.62 -15.37 10.49
C LYS A 374 42.67 -14.65 11.84
N ILE A 375 41.58 -14.03 12.26
CA ILE A 375 41.46 -13.32 13.55
C ILE A 375 41.69 -14.29 14.71
N VAL A 376 41.08 -15.49 14.65
CA VAL A 376 41.28 -16.55 15.63
C VAL A 376 42.74 -17.01 15.68
N LYS A 377 43.41 -17.17 14.53
CA LYS A 377 44.84 -17.52 14.46
C LYS A 377 45.76 -16.43 15.00
N ALA A 378 45.37 -15.17 14.88
CA ALA A 378 46.10 -14.03 15.44
C ALA A 378 45.95 -13.89 16.97
N GLY A 379 45.02 -14.65 17.57
CA GLY A 379 44.75 -14.60 19.01
C GLY A 379 43.86 -13.43 19.45
N GLU A 380 43.26 -12.71 18.50
CA GLU A 380 42.36 -11.57 18.77
C GLU A 380 40.94 -12.02 19.11
N MET A 381 40.57 -13.28 18.81
CA MET A 381 39.26 -13.88 19.10
C MET A 381 39.43 -15.34 19.50
N ASN A 382 38.61 -15.80 20.45
CA ASN A 382 38.59 -17.22 20.82
C ASN A 382 37.91 -18.08 19.73
N ALA A 383 38.34 -19.35 19.60
CA ALA A 383 37.85 -20.22 18.53
C ALA A 383 36.34 -20.52 18.61
N ARG A 384 35.78 -20.62 19.82
CA ARG A 384 34.35 -20.91 20.02
C ARG A 384 33.46 -19.78 19.52
N GLU A 385 33.87 -18.55 19.76
CA GLU A 385 33.22 -17.34 19.27
C GLU A 385 33.33 -17.23 17.75
N GLY A 386 34.49 -17.57 17.18
CA GLY A 386 34.66 -17.61 15.73
C GLY A 386 33.74 -18.62 15.03
N VAL A 387 33.55 -19.81 15.63
CA VAL A 387 32.56 -20.79 15.15
C VAL A 387 31.16 -20.21 15.22
N ARG A 388 30.75 -19.67 16.37
CA ARG A 388 29.42 -19.06 16.56
C ARG A 388 29.12 -17.96 15.52
N LEU A 389 30.08 -17.09 15.23
CA LEU A 389 29.92 -16.03 14.23
C LEU A 389 29.81 -16.57 12.80
N THR A 390 30.53 -17.66 12.49
CA THR A 390 30.43 -18.33 11.20
C THR A 390 29.06 -18.96 11.03
N ASP A 391 28.61 -19.70 12.05
CA ASP A 391 27.29 -20.36 12.05
C ASP A 391 26.18 -19.32 11.93
N PHE A 392 26.25 -18.23 12.71
CA PHE A 392 25.30 -17.10 12.62
C PHE A 392 25.21 -16.52 11.20
N TYR A 393 26.33 -16.32 10.51
CA TYR A 393 26.33 -15.80 9.15
C TYR A 393 25.72 -16.80 8.15
N GLU A 394 26.07 -18.08 8.25
CA GLU A 394 25.53 -19.14 7.40
C GLU A 394 24.03 -19.36 7.64
N GLU A 395 23.55 -19.23 8.87
CA GLU A 395 22.13 -19.26 9.24
C GLU A 395 21.39 -18.04 8.70
N SER A 396 21.94 -16.84 8.88
CA SER A 396 21.35 -15.59 8.36
C SER A 396 21.13 -15.65 6.85
N LEU A 397 22.08 -16.23 6.09
CA LEU A 397 21.91 -16.43 4.65
C LEU A 397 20.70 -17.32 4.30
N LYS A 398 20.37 -18.30 5.15
CA LYS A 398 19.23 -19.20 4.94
C LYS A 398 17.93 -18.62 5.47
N SER A 399 18.01 -17.66 6.39
CA SER A 399 16.86 -17.00 6.98
C SER A 399 16.03 -16.24 5.97
N TYR A 400 14.79 -16.02 6.34
CA TYR A 400 13.83 -15.24 5.59
C TYR A 400 14.29 -13.78 5.45
N THR A 401 13.82 -13.09 4.42
CA THR A 401 14.24 -11.70 4.15
C THR A 401 13.57 -10.67 5.04
N TYR A 402 12.47 -11.03 5.71
CA TYR A 402 11.70 -10.17 6.60
C TYR A 402 12.13 -10.34 8.05
N LEU A 403 11.67 -9.45 8.93
CA LEU A 403 12.07 -9.46 10.33
C LEU A 403 11.52 -10.70 11.05
N ASP A 404 12.35 -11.29 11.91
CA ASP A 404 11.90 -12.29 12.87
C ASP A 404 11.25 -11.59 14.08
N ASN A 405 10.25 -12.24 14.69
CA ASN A 405 9.52 -11.71 15.85
C ASN A 405 10.15 -12.14 17.20
N ASP A 406 11.41 -12.62 17.20
CA ASP A 406 12.08 -13.22 18.36
C ASP A 406 12.93 -12.24 19.21
#